data_AF-A0A942J1T7-F1
#
_entry.id   AF-A0A942J1T7-F1
#
_cell.length_a   1.000
_cell.length_b   1.000
_cell.length_c   1.000
_cell.angle_alpha   90.00
_cell.angle_beta   90.00
_cell.angle_gamma   90.00
#
_symmetry.space_group_name_H-M   'P 1'
#
loop_
_entity.id
_entity.type
_entity.pdbx_description
1 polymer ?
#
loop_
_entity_poly.entity_id
_entity_poly.type
_entity_poly.pdbx_seq_one_letter_code
_entity_poly.pdbx_strand_id
1 'polypeptide(L)'
;MQAAMDENDYLPISAIQHFAFCERQWGLLYVEKLWLDNSLTQEGTLLHERVDDPYFAESRGQVRVVRSVALCSSRLGLYGMADLIEIHRLGNAPLGHAYHIVEYKRGRPKANDCDQVQLCAQAMCLEEMLNLSLGMGHLYYGQTKRRQEVELTAALRVRVVDLCVQMHQLYRQGITPKADLKRGCSNCSMESLCLPKLTKSSQKAEQYMATFLAEFAEL
;
A
#
# COMPACT_ATOMS: atom_id res chain seq x y z
N MET A 1 -9.08 -19.50 16.54
CA MET A 1 -9.58 -19.80 15.19
C MET A 1 -10.23 -18.52 14.69
N GLN A 2 -9.51 -17.73 13.89
CA GLN A 2 -10.03 -16.47 13.34
C GLN A 2 -10.91 -16.86 12.15
N ALA A 3 -12.16 -16.40 12.11
CA ALA A 3 -13.06 -16.69 10.98
C ALA A 3 -12.40 -16.19 9.69
N ALA A 4 -12.46 -17.00 8.62
CA ALA A 4 -12.00 -16.59 7.31
C ALA A 4 -12.75 -15.32 6.89
N MET A 5 -12.01 -14.30 6.46
CA MET A 5 -12.60 -13.04 6.00
C MET A 5 -13.29 -13.28 4.64
N ASP A 6 -14.43 -12.63 4.39
CA ASP A 6 -15.10 -12.71 3.08
C ASP A 6 -14.16 -12.17 2.01
N GLU A 7 -14.02 -12.86 0.88
CA GLU A 7 -13.18 -12.42 -0.24
C GLU A 7 -13.62 -11.05 -0.78
N ASN A 8 -14.91 -10.71 -0.65
CA ASN A 8 -15.45 -9.39 -1.01
C ASN A 8 -14.93 -8.27 -0.10
N ASP A 9 -14.43 -8.60 1.09
CA ASP A 9 -13.84 -7.64 2.03
C ASP A 9 -12.33 -7.47 1.84
N TYR A 10 -11.72 -8.18 0.87
CA TYR A 10 -10.29 -8.07 0.65
C TYR A 10 -9.96 -6.69 0.10
N LEU A 11 -8.85 -6.14 0.57
CA LEU A 11 -8.36 -4.84 0.14
C LEU A 11 -7.11 -5.01 -0.72
N PRO A 12 -6.89 -4.14 -1.72
CA PRO A 12 -5.70 -4.23 -2.54
C PRO A 12 -4.46 -3.99 -1.67
N ILE A 13 -3.34 -4.64 -1.97
CA ILE A 13 -2.08 -4.49 -1.24
C ILE A 13 -1.61 -3.03 -1.22
N SER A 14 -1.90 -2.24 -2.25
CA SER A 14 -1.61 -0.80 -2.23
C SER A 14 -2.36 -0.04 -1.12
N ALA A 15 -3.48 -0.56 -0.62
CA ALA A 15 -4.26 0.06 0.44
C ALA A 15 -3.49 0.16 1.75
N ILE A 16 -2.71 -0.86 2.14
CA ILE A 16 -1.95 -0.81 3.40
C ILE A 16 -0.85 0.26 3.34
N GLN A 17 -0.26 0.50 2.17
CA GLN A 17 0.71 1.58 1.94
C GLN A 17 0.06 2.95 2.14
N HIS A 18 -1.14 3.15 1.58
CA HIS A 18 -1.92 4.37 1.77
C HIS A 18 -2.33 4.55 3.23
N PHE A 19 -2.74 3.49 3.90
CA PHE A 19 -3.15 3.52 5.31
C PHE A 19 -1.97 3.88 6.22
N ALA A 20 -0.82 3.23 6.03
CA ALA A 20 0.43 3.53 6.73
C ALA A 20 0.94 4.95 6.48
N PHE A 21 0.69 5.51 5.29
CA PHE A 21 1.03 6.89 4.97
C PHE A 21 0.08 7.89 5.64
N CYS A 22 -1.23 7.71 5.44
CA CYS A 22 -2.27 8.56 6.01
C CYS A 22 -3.63 7.86 5.94
N GLU A 23 -4.22 7.57 7.10
CA GLU A 23 -5.52 6.91 7.18
C GLU A 23 -6.65 7.71 6.50
N ARG A 24 -6.60 9.06 6.50
CA ARG A 24 -7.54 9.89 5.71
C ARG A 24 -7.35 9.66 4.22
N GLN A 25 -6.10 9.60 3.72
CA GLN A 25 -5.84 9.35 2.31
C GLN A 25 -6.42 7.99 1.91
N TRP A 26 -6.14 6.96 2.71
CA TRP A 26 -6.71 5.64 2.52
C TRP A 26 -8.23 5.67 2.50
N GLY A 27 -8.88 6.29 3.48
CA GLY A 27 -10.34 6.32 3.53
C GLY A 27 -10.95 7.05 2.32
N LEU A 28 -10.36 8.16 1.87
CA LEU A 28 -10.81 8.85 0.66
C LEU A 28 -10.69 7.96 -0.59
N LEU A 29 -9.64 7.13 -0.68
CA LEU A 29 -9.38 6.25 -1.82
C LEU A 29 -10.28 5.00 -1.82
N TYR A 30 -10.43 4.36 -0.67
CA TYR A 30 -11.02 3.01 -0.59
C TYR A 30 -12.41 2.98 0.01
N VAL A 31 -12.75 3.90 0.93
CA VAL A 31 -14.10 4.01 1.52
C VAL A 31 -14.96 4.93 0.66
N GLU A 32 -14.47 6.14 0.37
CA GLU A 32 -15.21 7.15 -0.43
C GLU A 32 -15.02 6.98 -1.95
N LYS A 33 -14.12 6.08 -2.37
CA LYS A 33 -13.89 5.71 -3.78
C LYS A 33 -13.52 6.87 -4.72
N LEU A 34 -13.00 7.99 -4.20
CA LEU A 34 -12.86 9.26 -4.94
C LEU A 34 -11.88 9.26 -6.14
N TRP A 35 -11.04 8.22 -6.30
CA TRP A 35 -10.06 8.14 -7.40
C TRP A 35 -10.09 6.83 -8.18
N LEU A 36 -10.99 5.91 -7.82
CA LEU A 36 -11.07 4.61 -8.50
C LEU A 36 -11.52 4.74 -9.97
N ASP A 37 -12.12 5.88 -10.36
CA ASP A 37 -12.62 6.09 -11.72
C ASP A 37 -11.61 6.72 -12.70
N ASN A 38 -10.51 7.37 -12.25
CA ASN A 38 -9.70 8.22 -13.15
C ASN A 38 -8.19 7.96 -13.24
N SER A 39 -7.54 7.20 -12.36
CA SER A 39 -6.05 7.18 -12.31
C SER A 39 -5.36 5.82 -12.34
N LEU A 40 -6.08 4.71 -12.48
CA LEU A 40 -5.44 3.38 -12.46
C LEU A 40 -4.57 3.06 -13.69
N THR A 41 -4.55 3.90 -14.74
CA THR A 41 -4.02 3.48 -16.06
C THR A 41 -3.00 4.36 -16.76
N GLN A 42 -2.59 5.54 -16.29
CA GLN A 42 -1.62 6.36 -17.06
C GLN A 42 -0.24 6.55 -16.43
N GLU A 43 -0.11 6.59 -15.11
CA GLU A 43 1.16 6.94 -14.48
C GLU A 43 1.94 5.75 -13.90
N GLY A 44 1.25 4.71 -13.41
CA GLY A 44 1.87 3.42 -13.08
C GLY A 44 2.29 2.66 -14.33
N THR A 45 1.42 2.68 -15.35
CA THR A 45 1.54 1.87 -16.58
C THR A 45 2.83 2.11 -17.34
N LEU A 46 3.37 3.33 -17.42
CA LEU A 46 4.61 3.56 -18.18
C LEU A 46 5.88 2.97 -17.53
N LEU A 47 5.91 2.79 -16.20
CA LEU A 47 7.01 2.10 -15.52
C LEU A 47 6.76 0.58 -15.51
N HIS A 48 5.50 0.18 -15.32
CA HIS A 48 5.13 -1.23 -15.40
C HIS A 48 5.19 -1.75 -16.84
N GLU A 49 5.03 -0.98 -17.91
CA GLU A 49 5.10 -1.44 -19.31
C GLU A 49 6.44 -2.10 -19.69
N ARG A 50 7.54 -1.77 -18.99
CA ARG A 50 8.84 -2.45 -19.16
C ARG A 50 8.99 -3.70 -18.28
N VAL A 51 8.14 -3.83 -17.27
CA VAL A 51 8.03 -4.94 -16.31
C VAL A 51 6.85 -5.87 -16.69
N ASP A 52 5.86 -5.39 -17.42
CA ASP A 52 4.56 -6.00 -17.68
C ASP A 52 4.55 -6.81 -18.97
N ASP A 53 5.71 -7.10 -19.58
CA ASP A 53 5.76 -8.21 -20.52
C ASP A 53 5.75 -9.51 -19.71
N PRO A 54 4.59 -10.17 -19.53
CA PRO A 54 4.46 -11.36 -18.69
C PRO A 54 5.11 -12.57 -19.37
N TYR A 55 5.46 -12.43 -20.66
CA TYR A 55 6.12 -13.45 -21.48
C TYR A 55 7.65 -13.27 -21.52
N PHE A 56 8.19 -12.19 -20.95
CA PHE A 56 9.64 -11.93 -20.91
C PHE A 56 10.30 -12.57 -19.68
N ALA A 57 10.23 -13.89 -19.56
CA ALA A 57 11.03 -14.62 -18.59
C ALA A 57 12.52 -14.58 -19.00
N GLU A 58 13.26 -13.57 -18.56
CA GLU A 58 14.71 -13.59 -18.67
C GLU A 58 15.26 -14.62 -17.68
N SER A 59 15.68 -15.76 -18.18
CA SER A 59 16.55 -16.69 -17.45
C SER A 59 18.00 -16.28 -17.72
N ARG A 60 18.60 -15.48 -16.84
CA ARG A 60 20.04 -15.16 -16.91
C ARG A 60 20.79 -16.04 -15.91
N GLY A 61 21.32 -17.16 -16.39
CA GLY A 61 22.11 -18.08 -15.57
C GLY A 61 21.27 -18.74 -14.47
N GLN A 62 21.54 -18.40 -13.21
CA GLN A 62 20.91 -19.02 -12.02
C GLN A 62 19.67 -18.27 -11.50
N VAL A 63 19.30 -17.15 -12.15
CA VAL A 63 18.16 -16.32 -11.74
C VAL A 63 17.05 -16.40 -12.78
N ARG A 64 15.86 -16.79 -12.32
CA ARG A 64 14.61 -16.70 -13.08
C ARG A 64 13.83 -15.51 -12.57
N VAL A 65 13.41 -14.63 -13.48
CA VAL A 65 12.58 -13.48 -13.16
C VAL A 65 11.15 -13.76 -13.59
N VAL A 66 10.20 -13.54 -12.67
CA VAL A 66 8.76 -13.55 -12.96
C VAL A 66 8.23 -12.16 -12.63
N ARG A 67 7.35 -11.63 -13.47
CA ARG A 67 6.82 -10.28 -13.31
C ARG A 67 5.30 -10.33 -13.17
N SER A 68 4.73 -9.29 -12.57
CA SER A 68 3.29 -9.09 -12.49
C SER A 68 2.59 -10.29 -11.84
N VAL A 69 3.14 -10.76 -10.72
CA VAL A 69 2.69 -11.96 -10.01
C VAL A 69 1.48 -11.61 -9.14
N ALA A 70 0.34 -12.25 -9.40
CA ALA A 70 -0.83 -12.13 -8.55
C ALA A 70 -0.54 -12.66 -7.14
N LEU A 71 -0.93 -11.88 -6.13
CA LEU A 71 -0.76 -12.18 -4.72
C LEU A 71 -2.10 -12.13 -4.00
N CYS A 72 -2.27 -13.03 -3.03
CA CYS A 72 -3.47 -13.10 -2.20
C CYS A 72 -3.10 -13.64 -0.82
N SER A 73 -3.72 -13.10 0.22
CA SER A 73 -3.63 -13.61 1.59
C SER A 73 -4.99 -13.53 2.25
N SER A 74 -5.53 -14.70 2.59
CA SER A 74 -6.77 -14.82 3.35
C SER A 74 -6.60 -14.39 4.80
N ARG A 75 -5.41 -14.61 5.36
CA ARG A 75 -5.06 -14.22 6.72
C ARG A 75 -4.98 -12.71 6.89
N LEU A 76 -4.42 -12.00 5.89
CA LEU A 76 -4.30 -10.55 5.91
C LEU A 76 -5.52 -9.84 5.32
N GLY A 77 -6.35 -10.55 4.55
CA GLY A 77 -7.46 -9.95 3.82
C GLY A 77 -6.99 -9.10 2.64
N LEU A 78 -5.90 -9.47 1.98
CA LEU A 78 -5.26 -8.67 0.95
C LEU A 78 -5.19 -9.40 -0.40
N TYR A 79 -5.30 -8.63 -1.49
CA TYR A 79 -5.04 -9.10 -2.86
C TYR A 79 -4.23 -8.07 -3.64
N GLY A 80 -3.54 -8.47 -4.70
CA GLY A 80 -2.86 -7.51 -5.56
C GLY A 80 -1.82 -8.15 -6.45
N MET A 81 -0.82 -7.37 -6.84
CA MET A 81 0.27 -7.83 -7.69
C MET A 81 1.61 -7.46 -7.06
N ALA A 82 2.59 -8.33 -7.22
CA ALA A 82 4.00 -7.99 -7.09
C ALA A 82 4.60 -7.71 -8.46
N ASP A 83 5.34 -6.61 -8.56
CA ASP A 83 5.96 -6.18 -9.82
C ASP A 83 6.93 -7.23 -10.36
N LEU A 84 7.81 -7.72 -9.49
CA LEU A 84 8.88 -8.64 -9.88
C LEU A 84 9.25 -9.56 -8.74
N ILE A 85 9.41 -10.84 -9.06
CA ILE A 85 9.96 -11.88 -8.18
C ILE A 85 11.18 -12.48 -8.86
N GLU A 86 12.33 -12.36 -8.21
CA GLU A 86 13.54 -13.07 -8.59
C GLU A 86 13.58 -14.42 -7.86
N ILE A 87 13.77 -15.49 -8.61
CA ILE A 87 13.91 -16.85 -8.11
C ILE A 87 15.34 -17.29 -8.38
N HIS A 88 16.12 -17.39 -7.32
CA HIS A 88 17.54 -17.75 -7.37
C HIS A 88 17.71 -19.22 -7.04
N ARG A 89 18.36 -19.97 -7.91
CA ARG A 89 18.65 -21.39 -7.66
C ARG A 89 19.80 -21.51 -6.66
N LEU A 90 19.56 -22.16 -5.52
CA LEU A 90 20.57 -22.42 -4.50
C LEU A 90 21.37 -23.68 -4.87
N GLY A 91 22.43 -23.49 -5.64
CA GLY A 91 23.36 -24.56 -6.03
C GLY A 91 22.75 -25.64 -6.93
N ASN A 92 23.32 -26.85 -6.87
CA ASN A 92 22.88 -27.99 -7.68
C ASN A 92 21.69 -28.78 -7.08
N ALA A 93 21.19 -28.35 -5.91
CA ALA A 93 20.08 -29.05 -5.26
C ALA A 93 18.79 -28.90 -6.09
N PRO A 94 18.01 -29.98 -6.29
CA PRO A 94 16.80 -29.95 -7.11
C PRO A 94 15.64 -29.12 -6.52
N LEU A 95 15.74 -28.66 -5.26
CA LEU A 95 14.63 -28.05 -4.51
C LEU A 95 14.95 -26.73 -3.78
N GLY A 96 16.17 -26.20 -3.88
CA GLY A 96 16.52 -24.95 -3.20
C GLY A 96 16.29 -23.73 -4.09
N HIS A 97 15.20 -22.99 -3.89
CA HIS A 97 15.01 -21.67 -4.51
C HIS A 97 14.94 -20.59 -3.44
N ALA A 98 15.69 -19.50 -3.60
CA ALA A 98 15.51 -18.28 -2.83
C ALA A 98 14.63 -17.31 -3.62
N TYR A 99 13.58 -16.79 -2.98
CA TYR A 99 12.62 -15.87 -3.58
C TYR A 99 12.89 -14.46 -3.07
N HIS A 100 12.99 -13.51 -3.98
CA HIS A 100 13.16 -12.10 -3.65
C HIS A 100 12.10 -11.27 -4.38
N ILE A 101 11.23 -10.62 -3.61
CA ILE A 101 10.31 -9.63 -4.18
C ILE A 101 11.07 -8.34 -4.42
N VAL A 102 10.83 -7.73 -5.59
CA VAL A 102 11.34 -6.41 -5.97
C VAL A 102 10.16 -5.53 -6.36
N GLU A 103 9.85 -4.57 -5.49
CA GLU A 103 8.79 -3.58 -5.69
C GLU A 103 9.37 -2.30 -6.30
N TYR A 104 8.79 -1.84 -7.41
CA TYR A 104 9.26 -0.66 -8.12
C TYR A 104 8.51 0.60 -7.67
N LYS A 105 9.27 1.62 -7.27
CA LYS A 105 8.76 2.93 -6.91
C LYS A 105 9.26 3.98 -7.89
N ARG A 106 8.36 4.80 -8.44
CA ARG A 106 8.75 5.90 -9.35
C ARG A 106 9.60 6.96 -8.64
N GLY A 107 9.23 7.29 -7.40
CA GLY A 107 9.81 8.42 -6.64
C GLY A 107 11.10 8.10 -5.90
N ARG A 108 11.32 8.86 -4.82
CA ARG A 108 12.39 8.64 -3.82
C ARG A 108 11.81 7.92 -2.59
N PRO A 109 12.65 7.31 -1.74
CA PRO A 109 12.20 6.74 -0.48
C PRO A 109 11.36 7.73 0.33
N LYS A 110 10.21 7.28 0.83
CA LYS A 110 9.40 8.04 1.76
C LYS A 110 10.06 8.07 3.14
N ALA A 111 9.76 9.09 3.94
CA ALA A 111 10.37 9.27 5.26
C ALA A 111 9.81 8.31 6.34
N ASN A 112 8.66 7.69 6.07
CA ASN A 112 8.02 6.70 6.92
C ASN A 112 8.22 5.28 6.36
N ASP A 113 7.65 4.29 7.05
CA ASP A 113 7.76 2.86 6.76
C ASP A 113 6.77 2.34 5.71
N CYS A 114 5.98 3.20 5.06
CA CYS A 114 4.83 2.74 4.28
C CYS A 114 5.20 1.92 3.04
N ASP A 115 6.33 2.20 2.38
CA ASP A 115 6.82 1.38 1.25
C ASP A 115 7.32 0.01 1.74
N GLN A 116 7.97 -0.04 2.92
CA GLN A 116 8.43 -1.27 3.56
C GLN A 116 7.25 -2.13 4.04
N VAL A 117 6.21 -1.51 4.59
CA VAL A 117 4.96 -2.17 4.97
C VAL A 117 4.30 -2.83 3.76
N GLN A 118 4.23 -2.15 2.63
CA GLN A 118 3.67 -2.73 1.39
C GLN A 118 4.49 -3.94 0.92
N LEU A 119 5.81 -3.80 0.83
CA LEU A 119 6.70 -4.88 0.42
C LEU A 119 6.60 -6.08 1.37
N CYS A 120 6.52 -5.84 2.68
CA CYS A 120 6.36 -6.89 3.66
C CYS A 120 4.99 -7.58 3.53
N ALA A 121 3.92 -6.84 3.25
CA ALA A 121 2.62 -7.42 2.96
C ALA A 121 2.64 -8.31 1.71
N GLN A 122 3.31 -7.88 0.62
CA GLN A 122 3.51 -8.72 -0.57
C GLN A 122 4.25 -10.01 -0.23
N ALA A 123 5.33 -9.91 0.55
CA ALA A 123 6.10 -11.07 0.98
C ALA A 123 5.24 -12.03 1.80
N MET A 124 4.47 -11.53 2.77
CA MET A 124 3.58 -12.36 3.59
C MET A 124 2.47 -13.03 2.77
N CYS A 125 1.98 -12.39 1.70
CA CYS A 125 1.05 -13.03 0.76
C CYS A 125 1.73 -14.17 0.00
N LEU A 126 2.94 -13.95 -0.52
CA LEU A 126 3.70 -14.97 -1.23
C LEU A 126 4.07 -16.16 -0.32
N GLU A 127 4.47 -15.87 0.93
CA GLU A 127 4.72 -16.87 1.98
C GLU A 127 3.51 -17.78 2.20
N GLU A 128 2.31 -17.19 2.30
CA GLU A 128 1.05 -17.93 2.45
C GLU A 128 0.73 -18.78 1.22
N MET A 129 0.88 -18.22 0.02
CA MET A 129 0.54 -18.91 -1.24
C MET A 129 1.45 -20.10 -1.55
N LEU A 130 2.74 -19.97 -1.25
CA LEU A 130 3.76 -20.95 -1.65
C LEU A 130 4.30 -21.76 -0.45
N ASN A 131 3.78 -21.53 0.75
CA ASN A 131 4.22 -22.17 2.00
C ASN A 131 5.75 -22.08 2.20
N LEU A 132 6.27 -20.86 2.11
CA LEU A 132 7.70 -20.54 2.23
C LEU A 132 7.92 -19.36 3.19
N SER A 133 9.19 -18.98 3.41
CA SER A 133 9.56 -17.84 4.26
C SER A 133 10.58 -16.95 3.55
N LEU A 134 10.34 -15.64 3.55
CA LEU A 134 11.27 -14.64 3.01
C LEU A 134 11.93 -13.86 4.15
N GLY A 135 13.25 -13.84 4.19
CA GLY A 135 14.00 -12.99 5.14
C GLY A 135 14.12 -11.54 4.70
N MET A 136 13.97 -11.27 3.40
CA MET A 136 14.25 -9.97 2.80
C MET A 136 13.42 -9.73 1.53
N GLY A 137 13.24 -8.46 1.20
CA GLY A 137 12.74 -7.99 -0.08
C GLY A 137 13.50 -6.75 -0.54
N HIS A 138 13.13 -6.21 -1.69
CA HIS A 138 13.80 -5.05 -2.26
C HIS A 138 12.84 -3.98 -2.75
N LEU A 139 13.19 -2.72 -2.50
CA LEU A 139 12.56 -1.55 -3.10
C LEU A 139 13.50 -1.00 -4.17
N TYR A 140 13.00 -0.78 -5.37
CA TYR A 140 13.75 -0.14 -6.45
C TYR A 140 13.17 1.24 -6.76
N TYR A 141 13.95 2.30 -6.54
CA TYR A 141 13.50 3.69 -6.75
C TYR A 141 13.99 4.24 -8.08
N GLY A 142 13.09 4.41 -9.05
CA GLY A 142 13.40 4.79 -10.43
C GLY A 142 14.16 6.12 -10.57
N GLN A 143 13.83 7.13 -9.77
CA GLN A 143 14.55 8.42 -9.79
C GLN A 143 16.00 8.32 -9.31
N THR A 144 16.28 7.44 -8.34
CA THR A 144 17.64 7.27 -7.81
C THR A 144 18.39 6.15 -8.51
N LYS A 145 17.68 5.27 -9.23
CA LYS A 145 18.16 4.01 -9.80
C LYS A 145 18.87 3.13 -8.76
N ARG A 146 18.41 3.18 -7.51
CA ARG A 146 18.97 2.41 -6.39
C ARG A 146 17.99 1.34 -5.95
N ARG A 147 18.53 0.14 -5.74
CA ARG A 147 17.91 -0.97 -5.04
C ARG A 147 18.22 -0.82 -3.55
N GLN A 148 17.20 -0.83 -2.72
CA GLN A 148 17.31 -0.84 -1.28
C GLN A 148 16.83 -2.20 -0.79
N GLU A 149 17.69 -2.90 -0.06
CA GLU A 149 17.31 -4.11 0.66
C GLU A 149 16.48 -3.74 1.89
N VAL A 150 15.43 -4.51 2.13
CA VAL A 150 14.55 -4.38 3.28
C VAL A 150 14.51 -5.72 3.99
N GLU A 151 15.04 -5.77 5.20
CA GLU A 151 14.90 -6.93 6.07
C GLU A 151 13.45 -7.06 6.53
N LEU A 152 12.87 -8.24 6.30
CA LEU A 152 11.50 -8.55 6.70
C LEU A 152 11.52 -9.02 8.15
N THR A 153 11.70 -8.09 9.08
CA THR A 153 11.82 -8.40 10.50
C THR A 153 10.48 -8.83 11.10
N ALA A 154 10.51 -9.51 12.26
CA ALA A 154 9.31 -9.82 13.02
C ALA A 154 8.51 -8.55 13.40
N ALA A 155 9.20 -7.45 13.74
CA ALA A 155 8.55 -6.19 14.06
C ALA A 155 7.79 -5.59 12.86
N LEU A 156 8.37 -5.66 11.65
CA LEU A 156 7.69 -5.20 10.44
C LEU A 156 6.48 -6.07 10.10
N ARG A 157 6.56 -7.39 10.30
CA ARG A 157 5.41 -8.30 10.14
C ARG A 157 4.28 -7.98 11.12
N VAL A 158 4.60 -7.73 12.40
CA VAL A 158 3.61 -7.30 13.40
C VAL A 158 2.97 -5.98 12.97
N ARG A 159 3.77 -5.02 12.51
CA ARG A 159 3.28 -3.74 11.98
C ARG A 159 2.28 -3.93 10.83
N VAL A 160 2.56 -4.83 9.88
CA VAL A 160 1.63 -5.17 8.79
C VAL A 160 0.32 -5.73 9.33
N VAL A 161 0.39 -6.69 10.26
CA VAL A 161 -0.82 -7.29 10.86
C VAL A 161 -1.66 -6.24 11.58
N ASP A 162 -1.04 -5.39 12.41
CA ASP A 162 -1.75 -4.34 13.15
C ASP A 162 -2.44 -3.34 12.23
N LEU A 163 -1.77 -2.96 11.15
CA LEU A 163 -2.34 -2.06 10.14
C LEU A 163 -3.48 -2.73 9.39
N CYS A 164 -3.35 -4.00 8.98
CA CYS A 164 -4.45 -4.75 8.35
C CYS A 164 -5.67 -4.79 9.27
N VAL A 165 -5.50 -5.13 10.54
CA VAL A 165 -6.61 -5.22 11.51
C VAL A 165 -7.36 -3.88 11.61
N GLN A 166 -6.64 -2.78 11.81
CA GLN A 166 -7.23 -1.44 11.90
C GLN A 166 -7.90 -1.01 10.60
N MET A 167 -7.21 -1.22 9.48
CA MET A 167 -7.68 -0.87 8.14
C MET A 167 -8.99 -1.61 7.79
N HIS A 168 -9.06 -2.93 8.00
CA HIS A 168 -10.27 -3.72 7.74
C HIS A 168 -11.39 -3.39 8.73
N GLN A 169 -11.08 -3.00 9.96
CA GLN A 169 -12.10 -2.53 10.91
C GLN A 169 -12.78 -1.26 10.40
N LEU A 170 -11.99 -0.24 10.02
CA LEU A 170 -12.54 1.01 9.50
C LEU A 170 -13.29 0.81 8.19
N TYR A 171 -12.80 -0.10 7.32
CA TYR A 171 -13.44 -0.39 6.04
C TYR A 171 -14.84 -0.96 6.22
N ARG A 172 -14.99 -1.97 7.09
CA ARG A 172 -16.29 -2.58 7.42
C ARG A 172 -17.25 -1.61 8.09
N GLN A 173 -16.73 -0.61 8.81
CA GLN A 173 -17.54 0.44 9.43
C GLN A 173 -17.88 1.58 8.45
N GLY A 174 -17.30 1.60 7.24
CA GLY A 174 -17.46 2.69 6.29
C GLY A 174 -16.92 4.03 6.82
N ILE A 175 -15.91 3.99 7.70
CA ILE A 175 -15.39 5.19 8.36
C ILE A 175 -14.22 5.74 7.56
N THR A 176 -14.35 6.99 7.14
CA THR A 176 -13.21 7.80 6.69
C THR A 176 -12.65 8.59 7.86
N PRO A 177 -11.40 8.35 8.30
CA PRO A 177 -10.77 9.11 9.39
C PRO A 177 -10.77 10.61 9.12
N LYS A 178 -10.65 11.45 10.16
CA LYS A 178 -10.58 12.92 9.99
C LYS A 178 -9.23 13.34 9.39
N ALA A 179 -9.22 14.44 8.64
CA ALA A 179 -7.97 14.96 8.09
C ALA A 179 -7.11 15.58 9.18
N ASP A 180 -5.84 15.18 9.21
CA ASP A 180 -4.80 15.73 10.08
C ASP A 180 -3.65 16.28 9.22
N LEU A 181 -3.23 17.51 9.50
CA LEU A 181 -2.20 18.19 8.72
C LEU A 181 -0.82 17.65 9.11
N LYS A 182 -0.24 16.83 8.22
CA LYS A 182 1.07 16.20 8.40
C LYS A 182 2.08 16.75 7.38
N ARG A 183 3.38 16.61 7.68
CA ARG A 183 4.47 17.00 6.78
C ARG A 183 4.38 16.36 5.38
N GLY A 184 3.80 15.16 5.28
CA GLY A 184 3.61 14.45 4.01
C GLY A 184 2.46 14.98 3.14
N CYS A 185 1.57 15.84 3.66
CA CYS A 185 0.37 16.28 2.94
C CYS A 185 0.67 16.95 1.60
N SER A 186 1.76 17.73 1.48
CA SER A 186 2.13 18.40 0.24
C SER A 186 2.54 17.46 -0.90
N ASN A 187 2.83 16.20 -0.57
CA ASN A 187 3.17 15.14 -1.53
C ASN A 187 2.05 14.08 -1.61
N CYS A 188 0.90 14.35 -1.01
CA CYS A 188 -0.26 13.45 -1.02
C CYS A 188 -1.06 13.68 -2.29
N SER A 189 -1.33 12.61 -3.05
CA SER A 189 -2.20 12.68 -4.25
C SER A 189 -3.61 13.19 -3.94
N MET A 190 -4.04 13.06 -2.68
CA MET A 190 -5.36 13.48 -2.21
C MET A 190 -5.38 14.88 -1.60
N GLU A 191 -4.28 15.65 -1.59
CA GLU A 191 -4.25 16.96 -0.90
C GLU A 191 -5.36 17.90 -1.36
N SER A 192 -5.59 17.98 -2.68
CA SER A 192 -6.57 18.88 -3.30
C SER A 192 -8.02 18.56 -2.92
N LEU A 193 -8.33 17.29 -2.67
CA LEU A 193 -9.66 16.84 -2.23
C LEU A 193 -9.77 16.84 -0.70
N CYS A 194 -8.70 16.51 0.00
CA CYS A 194 -8.64 16.41 1.45
C CYS A 194 -8.65 17.79 2.14
N LEU A 195 -8.00 18.79 1.53
CA LEU A 195 -7.85 20.16 2.04
C LEU A 195 -7.46 20.22 3.54
N PRO A 196 -6.37 19.54 3.97
CA PRO A 196 -6.03 19.38 5.38
C PRO A 196 -5.67 20.70 6.08
N LYS A 197 -5.40 21.78 5.34
CA LYS A 197 -5.15 23.12 5.88
C LYS A 197 -6.43 23.79 6.39
N LEU A 198 -7.59 23.41 5.85
CA LEU A 198 -8.89 24.00 6.23
C LEU A 198 -9.51 23.33 7.46
N THR A 199 -9.10 22.10 7.80
CA THR A 199 -9.72 21.38 8.94
C THR A 199 -9.44 22.01 10.29
N LYS A 200 -8.32 22.72 10.49
CA LYS A 200 -8.07 23.52 11.70
C LYS A 200 -8.94 24.78 11.80
N SER A 201 -9.55 25.23 10.70
CA SER A 201 -10.41 26.43 10.68
C SER A 201 -11.90 26.12 10.88
N SER A 202 -12.29 24.84 10.97
CA SER A 202 -13.68 24.41 11.15
C SER A 202 -14.32 24.97 12.43
N GLN A 203 -13.55 25.11 13.52
CA GLN A 203 -14.03 25.74 14.76
C GLN A 203 -14.47 27.21 14.56
N LYS A 204 -13.82 27.94 13.64
CA LYS A 204 -14.21 29.33 13.33
C LYS A 204 -15.50 29.40 12.51
N ALA A 205 -15.75 28.40 11.66
CA ALA A 205 -16.97 28.33 10.86
C ALA A 205 -18.18 27.95 11.71
N GLU A 206 -18.04 27.00 12.64
CA GLU A 206 -19.08 26.66 13.62
C GLU A 206 -19.40 27.85 14.53
N GLN A 207 -18.38 28.56 15.03
CA GLN A 207 -18.59 29.79 15.80
C GLN A 207 -19.27 30.87 14.98
N TYR A 208 -18.84 31.10 13.73
CA TYR A 208 -19.48 32.07 12.84
C TYR A 208 -20.95 31.72 12.56
N MET A 209 -21.26 30.46 12.27
CA MET A 209 -22.64 29.99 12.09
C MET A 209 -23.46 30.15 13.37
N ALA A 210 -22.90 29.83 14.54
CA ALA A 210 -23.58 30.01 15.81
C ALA A 210 -23.88 31.49 16.10
N THR A 211 -22.93 32.39 15.84
CA THR A 211 -23.13 33.84 15.97
C THR A 211 -24.18 34.34 14.99
N PHE A 212 -24.11 33.94 13.72
CA PHE A 212 -25.06 34.35 12.69
C PHE A 212 -26.48 33.86 12.97
N LEU A 213 -26.63 32.61 13.44
CA LEU A 213 -27.93 32.07 13.84
C LEU A 213 -28.48 32.73 15.11
N ALA A 214 -27.62 33.11 16.05
CA ALA A 214 -28.02 33.87 17.25
C ALA A 214 -28.51 35.28 16.88
N GLU A 215 -27.81 35.99 15.99
CA GLU A 215 -28.23 37.31 15.49
C GLU A 215 -29.57 37.26 14.74
N PHE A 216 -29.87 36.16 14.05
CA PHE A 216 -31.17 35.96 13.38
C PHE A 216 -32.30 35.54 14.32
N ALA A 217 -31.99 34.93 15.47
CA ALA A 217 -32.99 34.52 16.45
C ALA A 217 -33.48 35.67 17.36
N GLU A 218 -32.79 36.81 17.35
CA GLU A 218 -33.14 38.03 18.07
C GLU A 218 -33.97 39.03 17.23
N LEU A 219 -34.35 38.67 16.00
CA LEU A 219 -35.29 39.39 15.11
C LEU A 219 -36.69 38.75 15.14
#